data_AF-A0A9D0YFN3-F1
#
_entry.id   AF-A0A9D0YFN3-F1
#
_cell.length_a   1.000
_cell.length_b   1.000
_cell.length_c   1.000
_cell.angle_alpha   90.00
_cell.angle_beta   90.00
_cell.angle_gamma   90.00
#
_symmetry.space_group_name_H-M   'P 1'
#
loop_
_entity.id
_entity.type
_entity.pdbx_description
1 polymer ?
#
loop_
_entity_poly.entity_id
_entity_poly.type
_entity_poly.pdbx_seq_one_letter_code
_entity_poly.pdbx_strand_id
1 'polypeptide(L)' 'MVHTRNNKQGWDFWIDRGGTFTDVIAKNPAGQLSSYKLLSENP' A
#
# COMPACT_ATOMS: atom_id res chain seq x y z
N MET A 1 14.04 29.09 1.48
CA MET A 1 14.72 27.80 1.26
C MET A 1 13.65 26.72 1.08
N VAL A 2 13.15 26.55 -0.15
CA VAL A 2 12.09 25.59 -0.45
C VAL A 2 12.76 24.25 -0.74
N HIS A 3 12.49 23.24 0.06
CA HIS A 3 12.85 21.86 -0.29
C HIS A 3 11.84 21.40 -1.34
N THR A 4 12.21 21.42 -2.61
CA THR A 4 11.53 20.67 -3.66
C THR A 4 11.69 19.20 -3.33
N ARG A 5 10.67 18.59 -2.70
CA ARG A 5 10.60 17.13 -2.65
C ARG A 5 10.46 16.65 -4.09
N ASN A 6 11.49 15.99 -4.59
CA ASN A 6 11.43 15.28 -5.86
C ASN A 6 10.19 14.40 -5.85
N ASN A 7 9.23 14.74 -6.72
CA ASN A 7 7.94 14.07 -6.85
C ASN A 7 8.12 12.73 -7.58
N LYS A 8 8.93 11.82 -7.01
CA LYS A 8 8.84 10.41 -7.36
C LYS A 8 7.56 9.91 -6.71
N GLN A 9 6.49 9.83 -7.51
CA GLN A 9 5.29 9.09 -7.12
C GLN A 9 5.77 7.65 -6.89
N GLY A 10 6.00 7.30 -5.62
CA GLY A 10 6.46 5.98 -5.22
C GLY A 10 5.31 5.00 -5.19
N TRP A 11 5.56 3.83 -4.60
CA TRP A 11 4.47 2.94 -4.22
C TRP A 11 3.85 3.45 -2.91
N ASP A 12 2.51 3.49 -2.87
CA ASP A 12 1.75 3.68 -1.63
C ASP A 12 1.09 2.36 -1.25
N PHE A 13 1.08 2.06 0.05
CA PHE A 13 0.45 0.86 0.58
C PHE A 13 -0.52 1.21 1.72
N TRP A 14 -1.68 0.56 1.72
CA TRP A 14 -2.62 0.54 2.84
C TRP A 14 -2.78 -0.91 3.28
N ILE A 15 -2.60 -1.15 4.59
CA ILE A 15 -2.72 -2.47 5.19
C ILE A 15 -3.75 -2.37 6.30
N ASP A 16 -4.81 -3.17 6.19
CA ASP A 16 -5.81 -3.34 7.22
C ASP A 16 -5.75 -4.78 7.75
N ARG A 17 -5.43 -4.91 9.04
CA ARG A 17 -5.37 -6.20 9.73
C ARG A 17 -6.56 -6.32 10.68
N GLY A 18 -7.38 -7.36 10.49
CA GLY A 18 -8.44 -7.72 11.42
C GLY A 18 -9.02 -9.12 11.11
N GLY A 19 -9.67 -9.75 12.10
CA GLY A 19 -10.36 -11.03 11.90
C GLY A 19 -9.54 -12.11 11.17
N THR A 20 -10.17 -12.82 10.23
CA THR A 20 -9.59 -13.93 9.45
C THR A 20 -8.63 -13.48 8.34
N PHE A 21 -8.73 -12.24 7.85
CA PHE A 21 -7.99 -11.79 6.65
C PHE A 21 -7.34 -10.42 6.82
N THR A 22 -6.19 -10.24 6.16
CA THR A 22 -5.50 -8.97 6.01
C THR A 22 -5.72 -8.45 4.59
N ASP A 23 -6.22 -7.22 4.49
CA ASP A 23 -6.39 -6.53 3.21
C ASP A 23 -5.18 -5.64 2.92
N VAL A 24 -4.62 -5.79 1.72
CA VAL A 24 -3.48 -5.00 1.22
C VAL A 24 -3.91 -4.30 -0.05
N ILE A 25 -3.83 -2.97 -0.05
CA ILE A 25 -4.02 -2.15 -1.24
C ILE A 25 -2.67 -1.51 -1.60
N ALA A 26 -2.28 -1.64 -2.86
CA ALA A 26 -1.07 -1.02 -3.40
C ALA A 26 -1.43 -0.04 -4.51
N LYS A 27 -0.92 1.18 -4.46
CA LYS A 27 -0.95 2.13 -5.57
C LYS A 27 0.45 2.22 -6.16
N ASN A 28 0.57 1.95 -7.45
CA ASN A 28 1.85 2.07 -8.15
C ASN A 28 2.17 3.55 -8.48
N PRO A 29 3.41 3.84 -8.91
CA PRO A 29 3.80 5.18 -9.38
C PRO A 29 2.93 5.79 -10.49
N ALA A 30 2.24 4.95 -11.26
CA ALA A 30 1.31 5.38 -12.31
C ALA A 30 -0.12 5.62 -11.79
N GLY A 31 -0.34 5.49 -10.48
CA GLY A 31 -1.64 5.68 -9.83
C GLY A 31 -2.58 4.48 -9.92
N GLN A 32 -2.14 3.35 -10.49
CA GLN A 32 -2.97 2.15 -10.60
C GLN A 32 -3.06 1.42 -9.26
N LEU A 33 -4.26 0.94 -8.93
CA LEU A 33 -4.52 0.20 -7.70
C LEU A 33 -4.55 -1.31 -7.94
N SER A 34 -3.90 -2.04 -7.03
CA SER A 34 -3.98 -3.49 -6.89
C SER A 34 -4.47 -3.84 -5.49
N SER A 35 -5.26 -4.92 -5.36
CA SER A 35 -5.74 -5.41 -4.07
C SER A 35 -5.34 -6.86 -3.86
N TYR A 36 -4.99 -7.21 -2.63
CA TYR A 36 -4.67 -8.57 -2.23
C TYR A 36 -5.24 -8.86 -0.85
N LYS A 37 -5.79 -10.07 -0.68
CA LYS A 37 -6.38 -10.54 0.57
C LYS A 37 -5.60 -11.76 1.05
N LEU A 38 -5.02 -11.67 2.24
CA LEU A 38 -4.22 -12.70 2.88
C LEU A 38 -4.97 -13.27 4.08
N LEU A 39 -4.78 -14.55 4.41
CA LEU A 39 -5.17 -15.04 5.73
C LEU A 39 -4.34 -14.29 6.80
N SER A 40 -4.98 -13.87 7.89
CA SER A 40 -4.33 -13.11 8.98
C SER A 40 -3.40 -13.94 9.87
N GLU A 41 -3.20 -15.22 9.55
CA GLU A 41 -2.35 -16.10 10.35
C GLU A 41 -0.87 -15.66 10.30
N ASN A 42 -0.18 -15.83 11.43
CA ASN A 42 1.24 -15.54 11.59
C ASN A 42 2.03 -16.82 11.28
N PRO A 43 2.86 -16.86 10.21
CA PRO A 43 3.67 -18.04 9.89
C PRO A 43 4.73 -18.34 10.96
#